data_AF-E0SQD7-F1
#
_entry.id   AF-E0SQD7-F1
#
_cell.length_a   1.000
_cell.length_b   1.000
_cell.length_c   1.000
_cell.angle_alpha   90.00
_cell.angle_beta   90.00
_cell.angle_gamma   90.00
#
_symmetry.space_group_name_H-M   'P 1'
#
loop_
_entity.id
_entity.type
_entity.pdbx_description
1 polymer ?
#
loop_
_entity_poly.entity_id
_entity_poly.type
_entity_poly.pdbx_seq_one_letter_code
_entity_poly.pdbx_strand_id
1 'polypeptide(L)'
;MPRLSSGFVIAGAYADKIRRTMFAQLRDYVRRDKEWSQKIAFAVAQLNRFLYTVLVEQIKIDKGDVVRIRIDYDIDEANKNIVWKWDTIVIEAFRRIPQEEVDNITKKLISKAVEIATAAVAFNIVKIGETFDGDIIYALRLNDRDVGAAIVTPVNEALAILKRGAVIEPTPAIFEKVKLEIPSGRTLEDVLRDTLSTVVQSARHVSADEALKMVNAIRERASIAPIAKYEEVEEESEE
;
A
#
# COMPACT_ATOMS: atom_id res chain seq x y z
N MET A 1 -10.94 -24.90 -0.38
CA MET A 1 -12.26 -24.36 -0.01
C MET A 1 -12.39 -22.98 -0.65
N PRO A 2 -13.52 -22.65 -1.30
CA PRO A 2 -13.70 -21.34 -1.89
C PRO A 2 -13.95 -20.27 -0.82
N ARG A 3 -13.44 -19.07 -1.07
CA ARG A 3 -13.65 -17.88 -0.24
C ARG A 3 -14.44 -16.84 -1.01
N LEU A 4 -15.55 -16.37 -0.45
CA LEU A 4 -16.22 -15.17 -0.94
C LEU A 4 -15.46 -13.94 -0.43
N SER A 5 -15.18 -13.00 -1.33
CA SER A 5 -14.58 -11.70 -0.99
C SER A 5 -15.28 -10.59 -1.76
N SER A 6 -15.77 -9.57 -1.06
CA SER A 6 -16.37 -8.41 -1.71
C SER A 6 -15.32 -7.48 -2.33
N GLY A 7 -14.07 -7.52 -1.86
CA GLY A 7 -13.15 -6.37 -2.00
C GLY A 7 -13.71 -5.14 -1.28
N PHE A 8 -13.08 -3.98 -1.47
CA PHE A 8 -13.64 -2.72 -0.99
C PHE A 8 -14.90 -2.39 -1.78
N VAL A 9 -16.01 -2.20 -1.07
CA VAL A 9 -17.30 -1.82 -1.65
C VAL A 9 -17.96 -0.77 -0.76
N ILE A 10 -18.61 0.21 -1.36
CA ILE A 10 -19.45 1.16 -0.64
C ILE A 10 -20.52 0.39 0.13
N ALA A 11 -20.74 0.71 1.40
CA ALA A 11 -21.66 0.02 2.29
C ALA A 11 -23.08 -0.02 1.70
N GLY A 12 -23.54 1.06 1.06
CA GLY A 12 -24.83 1.09 0.37
C GLY A 12 -25.01 0.03 -0.75
N ALA A 13 -23.93 -0.58 -1.24
CA ALA A 13 -23.93 -1.54 -2.35
C ALA A 13 -23.38 -2.93 -1.99
N TYR A 14 -23.11 -3.22 -0.70
CA TYR A 14 -22.48 -4.50 -0.31
C TYR A 14 -23.36 -5.70 -0.73
N ALA A 15 -24.67 -5.60 -0.59
CA ALA A 15 -25.60 -6.70 -0.82
C ALA A 15 -25.57 -7.20 -2.27
N ASP A 16 -25.57 -6.26 -3.22
CA ASP A 16 -25.48 -6.56 -4.66
C ASP A 16 -24.08 -7.06 -5.03
N LYS A 17 -23.03 -6.53 -4.38
CA LYS A 17 -21.67 -7.01 -4.61
C LYS A 17 -21.52 -8.46 -4.19
N ILE A 18 -22.01 -8.84 -3.01
CA ILE A 18 -21.99 -10.23 -2.52
C ILE A 18 -22.76 -11.14 -3.48
N ARG A 19 -23.97 -10.72 -3.89
CA ARG A 19 -24.77 -11.46 -4.87
C ARG A 19 -23.99 -11.72 -6.16
N ARG A 20 -23.47 -10.66 -6.79
CA ARG A 20 -22.72 -10.78 -8.05
C ARG A 20 -21.48 -11.65 -7.91
N THR A 21 -20.72 -11.50 -6.82
CA THR A 21 -19.54 -12.31 -6.55
C THR A 21 -19.91 -13.79 -6.41
N MET A 22 -20.95 -14.11 -5.65
CA MET A 22 -21.36 -15.51 -5.44
C MET A 22 -21.83 -16.17 -6.74
N PHE A 23 -22.65 -15.47 -7.53
CA PHE A 23 -23.10 -15.97 -8.84
C PHE A 23 -21.95 -16.13 -9.84
N ALA A 24 -20.92 -15.27 -9.76
CA ALA A 24 -19.73 -15.42 -10.58
C ALA A 24 -18.91 -16.65 -10.18
N GLN A 25 -18.68 -16.86 -8.88
CA GLN A 25 -17.94 -18.02 -8.36
C GLN A 25 -18.65 -19.35 -8.65
N LEU A 26 -19.99 -19.37 -8.62
CA LEU A 26 -20.80 -20.58 -8.81
C LEU A 26 -21.46 -20.68 -10.19
N ARG A 27 -20.96 -19.94 -11.19
CA ARG A 27 -21.55 -19.90 -12.53
C ARG A 27 -21.69 -21.29 -13.17
N ASP A 28 -20.71 -22.16 -12.98
CA ASP A 28 -20.72 -23.49 -13.59
C ASP A 28 -21.75 -24.43 -12.94
N TYR A 29 -22.08 -24.23 -11.66
CA TYR A 29 -23.19 -24.93 -11.01
C TYR A 29 -24.54 -24.54 -11.63
N VAL A 30 -24.74 -23.23 -11.87
CA VAL A 30 -25.96 -22.71 -12.51
C VAL A 30 -26.11 -23.19 -13.94
N ARG A 31 -25.00 -23.35 -14.67
CA ARG A 31 -25.00 -23.90 -16.03
C ARG A 31 -25.40 -25.38 -16.06
N ARG A 32 -24.91 -26.16 -15.08
CA ARG A 32 -25.20 -27.59 -14.96
C ARG A 32 -26.65 -27.84 -14.56
N ASP A 33 -27.16 -27.09 -13.59
CA ASP A 33 -28.52 -27.20 -13.10
C ASP A 33 -29.06 -25.82 -12.68
N LYS A 34 -30.18 -25.41 -13.29
CA LYS A 34 -30.81 -24.11 -13.04
C LYS A 34 -31.32 -23.95 -11.61
N GLU A 35 -31.58 -25.05 -10.89
CA GLU A 35 -32.01 -25.00 -9.49
C GLU A 35 -30.97 -24.31 -8.60
N TRP A 36 -29.67 -24.42 -8.93
CA TRP A 36 -28.60 -23.73 -8.21
C TRP A 36 -28.78 -22.22 -8.16
N SER A 37 -29.42 -21.61 -9.16
CA SER A 37 -29.70 -20.17 -9.15
C SER A 37 -30.52 -19.75 -7.93
N GLN A 38 -31.54 -20.53 -7.59
CA GLN A 38 -32.38 -20.27 -6.42
C GLN A 38 -31.63 -20.52 -5.12
N LYS A 39 -30.84 -21.60 -5.05
CA LYS A 39 -30.03 -21.94 -3.87
C LYS A 39 -28.96 -20.89 -3.58
N ILE A 40 -28.27 -20.39 -4.61
CA ILE A 40 -27.31 -19.28 -4.49
C ILE A 40 -28.01 -18.02 -3.99
N ALA A 41 -29.16 -17.66 -4.56
CA ALA A 41 -29.91 -16.48 -4.13
C ALA A 41 -30.34 -16.59 -2.65
N PHE A 42 -30.74 -17.77 -2.19
CA PHE A 42 -31.09 -18.01 -0.80
C PHE A 42 -29.89 -17.89 0.13
N ALA A 43 -28.75 -18.51 -0.20
CA ALA A 43 -27.53 -18.43 0.60
C ALA A 43 -27.02 -16.98 0.72
N VAL A 44 -27.09 -16.22 -0.37
CA VAL A 44 -26.77 -14.78 -0.40
C VAL A 44 -27.73 -13.99 0.50
N ALA A 45 -29.03 -14.30 0.49
CA ALA A 45 -30.00 -13.63 1.34
C ALA A 45 -29.74 -13.87 2.84
N GLN A 46 -29.34 -15.09 3.21
CA GLN A 46 -28.94 -15.41 4.59
C GLN A 46 -27.74 -14.57 5.04
N LEU A 47 -26.69 -14.53 4.21
CA LEU A 47 -25.49 -13.73 4.49
C LEU A 47 -25.82 -12.23 4.57
N ASN A 48 -26.58 -11.69 3.61
CA ASN A 48 -26.97 -10.28 3.61
C ASN A 48 -27.82 -9.91 4.83
N ARG A 49 -28.67 -10.81 5.32
CA ARG A 49 -29.45 -10.58 6.55
C ARG A 49 -28.54 -10.44 7.76
N PHE A 50 -27.56 -11.34 7.92
CA PHE A 50 -26.57 -11.26 8.99
C PHE A 50 -25.77 -9.94 8.90
N LEU A 51 -25.31 -9.60 7.68
CA LEU A 51 -24.53 -8.39 7.45
C LEU A 51 -25.33 -7.11 7.69
N TYR A 52 -26.65 -7.11 7.43
CA TYR A 52 -27.51 -5.99 7.78
C TYR A 52 -27.51 -5.75 9.29
N THR A 53 -27.68 -6.82 10.08
CA THR A 53 -27.61 -6.72 11.53
C THR A 53 -26.26 -6.19 11.99
N VAL A 54 -25.15 -6.74 11.50
CA VAL A 54 -23.81 -6.29 11.91
C VAL A 54 -23.54 -4.84 11.46
N LEU A 55 -23.66 -4.54 10.18
CA LEU A 55 -23.23 -3.26 9.60
C LEU A 55 -24.19 -2.11 9.93
N VAL A 56 -25.50 -2.35 9.85
CA VAL A 56 -26.52 -1.30 9.97
C VAL A 56 -27.10 -1.23 11.38
N GLU A 57 -27.38 -2.38 12.01
CA GLU A 57 -28.01 -2.38 13.34
C GLU A 57 -27.00 -2.20 14.46
N GLN A 58 -25.83 -2.85 14.39
CA GLN A 58 -24.83 -2.80 15.44
C GLN A 58 -23.78 -1.69 15.21
N ILE A 59 -23.08 -1.71 14.07
CA ILE A 59 -21.95 -0.79 13.78
C ILE A 59 -22.44 0.60 13.38
N LYS A 60 -23.69 0.74 12.91
CA LYS A 60 -24.26 1.99 12.41
C LYS A 60 -23.39 2.61 11.32
N ILE A 61 -23.10 1.81 10.31
CA ILE A 61 -22.33 2.26 9.15
C ILE A 61 -23.22 3.08 8.21
N ASP A 62 -22.68 4.17 7.66
CA ASP A 62 -23.39 5.01 6.72
C ASP A 62 -23.31 4.44 5.30
N LYS A 63 -24.29 4.79 4.46
CA LYS A 63 -24.34 4.29 3.07
C LYS A 63 -23.10 4.66 2.26
N GLY A 64 -22.44 5.78 2.58
CA GLY A 64 -21.27 6.30 1.89
C GLY A 64 -19.93 5.76 2.41
N ASP A 65 -19.95 5.00 3.51
CA ASP A 65 -18.76 4.34 4.04
C ASP A 65 -18.35 3.17 3.14
N VAL A 66 -17.18 2.59 3.42
CA VAL A 66 -16.65 1.44 2.68
C VAL A 66 -16.56 0.24 3.60
N VAL A 67 -16.88 -0.94 3.07
CA VAL A 67 -16.74 -2.22 3.77
C VAL A 67 -15.97 -3.22 2.93
N ARG A 68 -15.37 -4.20 3.59
CA ARG A 68 -14.83 -5.39 2.96
C ARG A 68 -15.24 -6.62 3.75
N ILE A 69 -15.87 -7.56 3.07
CA ILE A 69 -16.46 -8.75 3.67
C ILE A 69 -15.81 -9.97 3.03
N ARG A 70 -15.30 -10.87 3.87
CA ARG A 70 -14.72 -12.15 3.45
C ARG A 70 -15.29 -13.28 4.30
N ILE A 71 -15.67 -14.38 3.67
CA ILE A 71 -16.18 -15.57 4.37
C ILE A 71 -15.96 -16.83 3.53
N ASP A 72 -15.60 -17.93 4.17
CA ASP A 72 -15.44 -19.22 3.51
C ASP A 72 -16.77 -19.99 3.48
N TYR A 73 -16.92 -20.87 2.49
CA TYR A 73 -18.10 -21.72 2.36
C TYR A 73 -17.77 -23.07 1.74
N ASP A 74 -18.65 -24.03 2.00
CA ASP A 74 -18.67 -25.33 1.32
C ASP A 74 -19.89 -25.46 0.43
N ILE A 75 -19.78 -26.31 -0.58
CA ILE A 75 -20.88 -26.66 -1.47
C ILE A 75 -21.28 -28.11 -1.18
N ASP A 76 -22.49 -28.29 -0.69
CA ASP A 76 -23.10 -29.59 -0.52
C ASP A 76 -23.90 -29.91 -1.78
N GLU A 77 -23.28 -30.64 -2.73
CA GLU A 77 -23.95 -31.04 -3.96
C GLU A 77 -25.09 -32.04 -3.72
N ALA A 78 -24.98 -32.90 -2.69
CA ALA A 78 -25.98 -33.92 -2.38
C ALA A 78 -27.30 -33.30 -1.90
N ASN A 79 -27.22 -32.28 -1.05
CA ASN A 79 -28.39 -31.56 -0.54
C ASN A 79 -28.68 -30.25 -1.31
N LYS A 80 -27.93 -29.98 -2.38
CA LYS A 80 -27.97 -28.74 -3.19
C LYS A 80 -27.99 -27.49 -2.32
N ASN A 81 -26.97 -27.35 -1.47
CA ASN A 81 -26.90 -26.28 -0.49
C ASN A 81 -25.50 -25.62 -0.45
N ILE A 82 -25.46 -24.38 0.02
CA ILE A 82 -24.23 -23.64 0.28
C ILE A 82 -24.14 -23.45 1.79
N VAL A 83 -23.06 -23.93 2.39
CA VAL A 83 -22.87 -23.92 3.84
C VAL A 83 -21.80 -22.90 4.19
N TRP A 84 -22.21 -21.79 4.79
CA TRP A 84 -21.30 -20.76 5.29
C TRP A 84 -20.50 -21.26 6.49
N LYS A 85 -19.20 -20.96 6.53
CA LYS A 85 -18.34 -21.13 7.71
C LYS A 85 -18.33 -19.83 8.50
N TRP A 86 -19.35 -19.64 9.34
CA TRP A 86 -19.58 -18.39 10.06
C TRP A 86 -18.41 -17.95 10.94
N ASP A 87 -17.63 -18.90 11.44
CA ASP A 87 -16.39 -18.69 12.21
C ASP A 87 -15.26 -18.06 11.40
N THR A 88 -15.33 -18.10 10.06
CA THR A 88 -14.30 -17.53 9.16
C THR A 88 -14.64 -16.11 8.67
N ILE A 89 -15.77 -15.55 9.10
CA ILE A 89 -16.22 -14.25 8.61
C ILE A 89 -15.28 -13.15 9.10
N VAL A 90 -14.83 -12.31 8.16
CA VAL A 90 -14.03 -11.12 8.45
C VAL A 90 -14.72 -9.93 7.79
N ILE A 91 -15.00 -8.91 8.57
CA ILE A 91 -15.67 -7.68 8.16
C ILE A 91 -14.78 -6.50 8.54
N GLU A 92 -14.27 -5.79 7.54
CA GLU A 92 -13.57 -4.51 7.71
C GLU A 92 -14.54 -3.37 7.37
N ALA A 93 -14.54 -2.28 8.14
CA ALA A 93 -15.39 -1.12 7.95
C ALA A 93 -14.56 0.16 8.01
N PHE A 94 -14.78 1.07 7.05
CA PHE A 94 -14.03 2.31 6.88
C PHE A 94 -15.02 3.48 6.80
N ARG A 95 -14.97 4.36 7.79
CA ARG A 95 -15.84 5.54 7.83
C ARG A 95 -15.33 6.60 6.87
N ARG A 96 -16.25 7.22 6.14
CA ARG A 96 -15.93 8.32 5.23
C ARG A 96 -15.67 9.59 6.03
N ILE A 97 -14.55 10.25 5.76
CA ILE A 97 -14.29 11.62 6.25
C ILE A 97 -15.30 12.57 5.61
N PRO A 98 -15.93 13.49 6.37
CA PRO A 98 -16.86 14.47 5.83
C PRO A 98 -16.28 15.25 4.65
N GLN A 99 -17.07 15.41 3.58
CA GLN A 99 -16.59 16.08 2.36
C GLN A 99 -16.15 17.53 2.62
N GLU A 100 -16.83 18.23 3.52
CA GLU A 100 -16.49 19.61 3.86
C GLU A 100 -15.08 19.74 4.46
N GLU A 101 -14.66 18.77 5.28
CA GLU A 101 -13.32 18.73 5.85
C GLU A 101 -12.26 18.53 4.76
N VAL A 102 -12.48 17.57 3.86
CA VAL A 102 -11.62 17.31 2.71
C VAL A 102 -11.52 18.55 1.81
N ASP A 103 -12.65 19.20 1.52
CA ASP A 103 -12.70 20.41 0.69
C ASP A 103 -11.95 21.57 1.34
N ASN A 104 -12.09 21.76 2.66
CA ASN A 104 -11.41 22.82 3.39
C ASN A 104 -9.89 22.64 3.37
N ILE A 105 -9.40 21.41 3.56
CA ILE A 105 -7.97 21.10 3.46
C ILE A 105 -7.48 21.31 2.01
N THR A 106 -8.22 20.78 1.04
CA THR A 106 -7.86 20.86 -0.38
C THR A 106 -7.78 22.31 -0.85
N LYS A 107 -8.77 23.16 -0.52
CA LYS A 107 -8.79 24.59 -0.89
C LYS A 107 -7.60 25.35 -0.29
N LYS A 108 -7.16 25.01 0.93
CA LYS A 108 -5.98 25.63 1.54
C LYS A 108 -4.68 25.30 0.80
N LEU A 109 -4.60 24.11 0.21
CA LEU A 109 -3.39 23.62 -0.46
C LEU A 109 -3.38 23.89 -1.97
N ILE A 110 -4.54 24.12 -2.58
CA ILE A 110 -4.64 24.28 -4.04
C ILE A 110 -3.81 25.45 -4.59
N SER A 111 -3.73 26.56 -3.84
CA SER A 111 -2.92 27.73 -4.20
C SER A 111 -1.42 27.44 -4.19
N LYS A 112 -1.01 26.42 -3.44
CA LYS A 112 0.37 25.92 -3.36
C LYS A 112 0.59 24.65 -4.17
N ALA A 113 -0.38 24.19 -4.96
CA ALA A 113 -0.30 22.88 -5.63
C ALA A 113 0.90 22.77 -6.57
N VAL A 114 1.20 23.82 -7.34
CA VAL A 114 2.36 23.85 -8.23
C VAL A 114 3.66 23.81 -7.43
N GLU A 115 3.75 24.61 -6.36
CA GLU A 115 4.89 24.62 -5.46
C GLU A 115 5.12 23.25 -4.81
N ILE A 116 4.07 22.61 -4.29
CA ILE A 116 4.13 21.28 -3.68
C ILE A 116 4.57 20.22 -4.70
N ALA A 117 4.04 20.29 -5.93
CA ALA A 117 4.34 19.33 -6.97
C ALA A 117 5.77 19.47 -7.54
N THR A 118 6.35 20.68 -7.52
CA THR A 118 7.71 20.93 -8.04
C THR A 118 8.76 21.07 -6.95
N ALA A 119 8.37 21.11 -5.67
CA ALA A 119 9.27 21.23 -4.54
C ALA A 119 10.33 20.13 -4.59
N ALA A 120 11.59 20.53 -4.45
CA ALA A 120 12.69 19.61 -4.34
C ALA A 120 12.52 18.78 -3.05
N VAL A 121 12.61 17.46 -3.17
CA VAL A 121 12.47 16.58 -2.00
C VAL A 121 13.75 16.66 -1.19
N ALA A 122 13.66 17.19 0.02
CA ALA A 122 14.78 17.30 0.95
C ALA A 122 14.88 16.02 1.79
N PHE A 123 15.75 15.09 1.38
CA PHE A 123 16.05 13.91 2.19
C PHE A 123 17.08 14.24 3.27
N ASN A 124 16.89 13.66 4.45
CA ASN A 124 17.98 13.51 5.40
C ASN A 124 18.72 12.20 5.07
N ILE A 125 20.06 12.23 5.15
CA ILE A 125 20.91 11.12 4.72
C ILE A 125 21.74 10.66 5.91
N VAL A 126 21.68 9.36 6.20
CA VAL A 126 22.41 8.75 7.32
C VAL A 126 23.26 7.61 6.78
N LYS A 127 24.58 7.62 7.02
CA LYS A 127 25.43 6.46 6.72
C LYS A 127 25.00 5.31 7.62
N ILE A 128 24.59 4.20 7.02
CA ILE A 128 24.12 3.03 7.75
C ILE A 128 25.10 1.87 7.70
N GLY A 129 25.99 1.83 6.71
CA GLY A 129 27.03 0.81 6.65
C GLY A 129 28.00 1.00 5.49
N GLU A 130 28.89 0.03 5.36
CA GLU A 130 29.90 -0.05 4.33
C GLU A 130 30.03 -1.50 3.88
N THR A 131 30.16 -1.72 2.57
CA THR A 131 30.38 -3.04 2.00
C THR A 131 31.87 -3.40 2.03
N PHE A 132 32.19 -4.68 1.86
CA PHE A 132 33.59 -5.13 1.84
C PHE A 132 34.40 -4.55 0.67
N ASP A 133 33.74 -4.18 -0.42
CA ASP A 133 34.34 -3.57 -1.61
C ASP A 133 34.40 -2.03 -1.55
N GLY A 134 34.11 -1.44 -0.38
CA GLY A 134 34.26 -0.01 -0.11
C GLY A 134 33.08 0.85 -0.55
N ASP A 135 31.92 0.26 -0.86
CA ASP A 135 30.70 1.05 -1.07
C ASP A 135 30.13 1.50 0.26
N ILE A 136 29.73 2.78 0.32
CA ILE A 136 29.02 3.35 1.45
C ILE A 136 27.53 3.24 1.20
N ILE A 137 26.80 2.72 2.18
CA ILE A 137 25.35 2.63 2.14
C ILE A 137 24.73 3.71 3.02
N TYR A 138 23.82 4.46 2.43
CA TYR A 138 23.07 5.52 3.09
C TYR A 138 21.59 5.16 3.19
N ALA A 139 20.97 5.41 4.34
CA ALA A 139 19.53 5.51 4.47
C ALA A 139 19.06 6.91 4.07
N LEU A 140 17.97 6.96 3.30
CA LEU A 140 17.30 8.19 2.91
C LEU A 140 16.04 8.33 3.77
N ARG A 141 15.94 9.46 4.48
CA ARG A 141 14.86 9.74 5.42
C ARG A 141 14.03 10.94 4.99
N LEU A 142 12.72 10.83 5.16
CA LEU A 142 11.76 11.91 5.00
C LEU A 142 10.96 12.04 6.29
N ASN A 143 10.98 13.21 6.93
CA ASN A 143 10.35 13.45 8.23
C ASN A 143 10.71 12.34 9.27
N ASP A 144 12.00 12.04 9.37
CA ASP A 144 12.59 11.03 10.27
C ASP A 144 12.19 9.56 10.02
N ARG A 145 11.44 9.27 8.97
CA ARG A 145 11.13 7.89 8.53
C ARG A 145 12.11 7.43 7.46
N ASP A 146 12.60 6.19 7.56
CA ASP A 146 13.38 5.54 6.51
C ASP A 146 12.48 5.29 5.29
N VAL A 147 12.71 6.02 4.20
CA VAL A 147 11.91 5.92 2.97
C VAL A 147 12.71 5.40 1.78
N GLY A 148 14.02 5.25 1.93
CA GLY A 148 14.88 4.81 0.85
C GLY A 148 16.29 4.43 1.27
N ALA A 149 17.09 4.05 0.28
CA ALA A 149 18.50 3.76 0.46
C ALA A 149 19.29 4.10 -0.82
N ALA A 150 20.56 4.44 -0.63
CA ALA A 150 21.50 4.72 -1.72
C ALA A 150 22.82 3.99 -1.47
N ILE A 151 23.43 3.49 -2.54
CA ILE A 151 24.77 2.90 -2.52
C ILE A 151 25.72 3.77 -3.33
N VAL A 152 26.78 4.23 -2.68
CA VAL A 152 27.74 5.19 -3.22
C VAL A 152 29.14 4.61 -3.13
N THR A 153 29.89 4.70 -4.23
CA THR A 153 31.30 4.28 -4.29
C THR A 153 32.19 5.51 -4.28
N PRO A 154 32.95 5.76 -3.22
CA PRO A 154 34.02 6.76 -3.23
C PRO A 154 35.08 6.33 -4.26
N VAL A 155 35.50 7.26 -5.13
CA VAL A 155 36.60 7.03 -6.09
C VAL A 155 37.87 7.69 -5.59
N ASN A 156 37.77 8.93 -5.13
CA ASN A 156 38.81 9.69 -4.46
C ASN A 156 38.18 10.85 -3.66
N GLU A 157 38.99 11.72 -3.07
CA GLU A 157 38.52 12.86 -2.25
C GLU A 157 37.62 13.84 -3.01
N ALA A 158 37.73 13.93 -4.34
CA ALA A 158 36.99 14.85 -5.18
C ALA A 158 35.85 14.18 -5.97
N LEU A 159 35.71 12.84 -5.90
CA LEU A 159 34.83 12.10 -6.78
C LEU A 159 34.24 10.86 -6.09
N ALA A 160 32.92 10.74 -6.19
CA ALA A 160 32.18 9.52 -5.88
C ALA A 160 31.16 9.20 -6.98
N ILE A 161 30.62 7.99 -6.93
CA ILE A 161 29.58 7.52 -7.86
C ILE A 161 28.40 7.01 -7.04
N LEU A 162 27.22 7.61 -7.21
CA LEU A 162 25.97 6.96 -6.85
C LEU A 162 25.80 5.78 -7.79
N LYS A 163 26.02 4.54 -7.32
CA LYS A 163 25.84 3.33 -8.14
C LYS A 163 24.35 3.10 -8.41
N ARG A 164 23.53 3.24 -7.37
CA ARG A 164 22.08 3.14 -7.43
C ARG A 164 21.45 3.71 -6.16
N GLY A 165 20.24 4.23 -6.26
CA GLY A 165 19.41 4.56 -5.11
C GLY A 165 17.95 4.23 -5.37
N ALA A 166 17.14 4.17 -4.32
CA ALA A 166 15.70 4.04 -4.43
C ALA A 166 15.00 4.70 -3.25
N VAL A 167 13.79 5.21 -3.50
CA VAL A 167 12.87 5.74 -2.49
C VAL A 167 11.46 5.23 -2.75
N ILE A 168 10.69 5.05 -1.69
CA ILE A 168 9.28 4.64 -1.71
C ILE A 168 8.37 5.87 -1.57
N GLU A 169 8.83 6.88 -0.83
CA GLU A 169 8.11 8.13 -0.58
C GLU A 169 8.97 9.36 -0.95
N PRO A 170 8.37 10.49 -1.33
CA PRO A 170 6.92 10.71 -1.51
C PRO A 170 6.37 10.05 -2.79
N THR A 171 7.24 9.77 -3.76
CA THR A 171 6.90 9.06 -4.99
C THR A 171 7.91 7.92 -5.19
N PRO A 172 7.45 6.67 -5.42
CA PRO A 172 8.35 5.56 -5.67
C PRO A 172 9.24 5.80 -6.88
N ALA A 173 10.55 5.76 -6.69
CA ALA A 173 11.52 6.08 -7.73
C ALA A 173 12.85 5.35 -7.53
N ILE A 174 13.53 5.07 -8.65
CA ILE A 174 14.87 4.52 -8.67
C ILE A 174 15.82 5.55 -9.29
N PHE A 175 16.89 5.85 -8.56
CA PHE A 175 17.99 6.68 -8.99
C PHE A 175 19.02 5.81 -9.68
N GLU A 176 19.23 6.06 -10.97
CA GLU A 176 20.27 5.39 -11.73
C GLU A 176 21.65 5.96 -11.40
N LYS A 177 22.68 5.43 -12.08
CA LYS A 177 24.06 5.81 -11.84
C LYS A 177 24.27 7.31 -12.08
N VAL A 178 24.76 8.04 -11.07
CA VAL A 178 25.10 9.46 -11.17
C VAL A 178 26.51 9.71 -10.64
N LYS A 179 27.25 10.58 -11.33
CA LYS A 179 28.57 11.05 -10.90
C LYS A 179 28.40 12.15 -9.84
N LEU A 180 29.11 12.02 -8.73
CA LEU A 180 29.09 12.97 -7.62
C LEU A 180 30.46 13.65 -7.54
N GLU A 181 30.55 14.90 -7.98
CA GLU A 181 31.76 15.71 -7.81
C GLU A 181 31.73 16.35 -6.43
N ILE A 182 32.81 16.23 -5.67
CA ILE A 182 32.92 16.69 -4.28
C ILE A 182 33.81 17.93 -4.27
N PRO A 183 33.24 19.15 -4.24
CA PRO A 183 34.04 20.37 -4.19
C PRO A 183 34.78 20.48 -2.85
N SER A 184 35.91 21.18 -2.85
CA SER A 184 36.70 21.42 -1.64
C SER A 184 35.84 22.04 -0.52
N GLY A 185 35.90 21.45 0.67
CA GLY A 185 35.15 21.91 1.86
C GLY A 185 33.72 21.39 1.96
N ARG A 186 33.27 20.52 1.04
CA ARG A 186 31.97 19.84 1.09
C ARG A 186 32.15 18.36 1.44
N THR A 187 31.16 17.79 2.12
CA THR A 187 31.13 16.34 2.38
C THR A 187 30.43 15.57 1.26
N LEU A 188 30.67 14.26 1.19
CA LEU A 188 29.96 13.38 0.27
C LEU A 188 28.45 13.38 0.53
N GLU A 189 28.08 13.41 1.81
CA GLU A 189 26.70 13.47 2.28
C GLU A 189 25.98 14.73 1.76
N ASP A 190 26.64 15.88 1.80
CA ASP A 190 26.06 17.14 1.29
C ASP A 190 25.84 17.08 -0.22
N VAL A 191 26.80 16.57 -0.97
CA VAL A 191 26.71 16.42 -2.43
C VAL A 191 25.63 15.42 -2.81
N LEU A 192 25.55 14.29 -2.11
CA LEU A 192 24.52 13.29 -2.35
C LEU A 192 23.12 13.86 -2.08
N ARG A 193 22.95 14.64 -1.00
CA ARG A 193 21.69 15.30 -0.65
C ARG A 193 21.20 16.23 -1.74
N ASP A 194 22.07 17.12 -2.21
CA ASP A 194 21.74 18.09 -3.26
C ASP A 194 21.50 17.41 -4.61
N THR A 195 22.26 16.34 -4.89
CA THR A 195 22.06 15.56 -6.11
C THR A 195 20.69 14.91 -6.08
N LEU A 196 20.35 14.18 -5.01
CA LEU A 196 19.07 13.49 -4.88
C LEU A 196 17.90 14.46 -4.94
N SER A 197 17.96 15.60 -4.27
CA SER A 197 16.88 16.61 -4.32
C SER A 197 16.61 17.12 -5.73
N THR A 198 17.64 17.14 -6.60
CA THR A 198 17.55 17.55 -8.00
C THR A 198 17.11 16.41 -8.92
N VAL A 199 17.70 15.21 -8.77
CA VAL A 199 17.49 14.09 -9.70
C VAL A 199 16.22 13.29 -9.43
N VAL A 200 15.52 13.50 -8.31
CA VAL A 200 14.19 12.91 -8.06
C VAL A 200 13.22 13.17 -9.21
N GLN A 201 13.26 14.37 -9.79
CA GLN A 201 12.34 14.76 -10.86
C GLN A 201 12.60 14.01 -12.18
N SER A 202 13.83 13.57 -12.42
CA SER A 202 14.23 12.81 -13.62
C SER A 202 14.46 11.33 -13.33
N ALA A 203 14.19 10.89 -12.10
CA ALA A 203 14.36 9.51 -11.69
C ALA A 203 13.38 8.58 -12.41
N ARG A 204 13.71 7.29 -12.46
CA ARG A 204 12.80 6.29 -13.02
C ARG A 204 11.68 6.03 -12.03
N HIS A 205 10.49 6.57 -12.29
CA HIS A 205 9.29 6.30 -11.50
C HIS A 205 8.83 4.86 -11.71
N VAL A 206 8.58 4.16 -10.61
CA VAL A 206 8.26 2.72 -10.58
C VAL A 206 7.10 2.45 -9.64
N SER A 207 6.69 1.18 -9.54
CA SER A 207 5.72 0.78 -8.51
C SER A 207 6.35 0.81 -7.11
N ALA A 208 5.52 0.98 -6.06
CA ALA A 208 5.97 0.93 -4.67
C ALA A 208 6.67 -0.41 -4.34
N ASP A 209 6.16 -1.53 -4.86
CA ASP A 209 6.76 -2.85 -4.67
C ASP A 209 8.15 -2.97 -5.31
N GLU A 210 8.33 -2.40 -6.50
CA GLU A 210 9.63 -2.39 -7.19
C GLU A 210 10.65 -1.51 -6.44
N ALA A 211 10.23 -0.31 -6.02
CA ALA A 211 11.06 0.57 -5.21
C ALA A 211 11.47 -0.09 -3.89
N LEU A 212 10.51 -0.69 -3.16
CA LEU A 212 10.77 -1.39 -1.90
C LEU A 212 11.76 -2.54 -2.07
N LYS A 213 11.58 -3.37 -3.11
CA LYS A 213 12.55 -4.43 -3.44
C LYS A 213 13.94 -3.86 -3.66
N MET A 214 14.05 -2.73 -4.36
CA MET A 214 15.35 -2.12 -4.61
C MET A 214 15.97 -1.54 -3.34
N VAL A 215 15.19 -0.85 -2.50
CA VAL A 215 15.65 -0.34 -1.21
C VAL A 215 16.20 -1.46 -0.34
N ASN A 216 15.46 -2.56 -0.20
CA ASN A 216 15.89 -3.70 0.60
C ASN A 216 17.13 -4.38 0.02
N ALA A 217 17.20 -4.59 -1.30
CA ALA A 217 18.38 -5.15 -1.95
C ALA A 217 19.64 -4.26 -1.80
N ILE A 218 19.48 -2.94 -1.64
CA ILE A 218 20.59 -2.03 -1.30
C ILE A 218 21.00 -2.24 0.17
N ARG A 219 20.05 -2.22 1.11
CA ARG A 219 20.33 -2.35 2.56
C ARG A 219 20.95 -3.70 2.93
N GLU A 220 20.52 -4.78 2.29
CA GLU A 220 21.07 -6.13 2.48
C GLU A 220 22.58 -6.19 2.21
N ARG A 221 23.11 -5.35 1.30
CA ARG A 221 24.55 -5.33 0.98
C ARG A 221 25.42 -4.89 2.16
N ALA A 222 24.88 -4.13 3.11
CA ALA A 222 25.59 -3.77 4.33
C ALA A 222 25.32 -4.73 5.50
N SER A 223 24.66 -5.87 5.28
CA SER A 223 24.20 -6.78 6.35
C SER A 223 23.30 -6.09 7.39
N ILE A 224 22.50 -5.10 6.95
CA ILE A 224 21.61 -4.31 7.80
C ILE A 224 20.19 -4.86 7.70
N ALA A 225 19.45 -4.80 8.82
CA ALA A 225 18.06 -5.21 8.86
C ALA A 225 17.20 -4.52 7.77
N PRO A 226 16.34 -5.28 7.06
CA PRO A 226 15.48 -4.76 6.02
C PRO A 226 14.47 -3.76 6.60
N ILE A 227 13.95 -2.85 5.77
CA ILE A 227 12.81 -2.02 6.19
C ILE A 227 11.59 -2.92 6.20
N ALA A 228 10.90 -2.99 7.35
CA ALA A 228 9.63 -3.69 7.45
C ALA A 228 8.62 -3.07 6.49
N LYS A 229 7.83 -3.90 5.82
CA LYS A 229 6.64 -3.43 5.12
C LYS A 229 5.75 -2.76 6.19
N TYR A 230 5.17 -1.58 5.91
CA TYR A 230 4.23 -0.94 6.83
C TYR A 230 3.25 -1.98 7.36
N GLU A 231 3.29 -2.25 8.67
CA GLU A 231 2.17 -2.83 9.38
C GLU A 231 1.07 -1.76 9.35
N GLU A 232 -0.12 -2.11 8.87
CA GLU A 232 -1.30 -1.29 9.13
C GLU A 232 -1.33 -1.06 10.63
N VAL A 233 -1.21 0.20 11.05
CA VAL A 233 -1.34 0.56 12.46
C VAL A 233 -2.77 0.18 12.82
N GLU A 234 -2.95 -0.97 13.44
CA GLU A 234 -4.13 -1.23 14.25
C GLU A 234 -4.08 -0.17 15.35
N GLU A 235 -4.86 0.89 15.19
CA GLU A 235 -5.17 1.78 16.28
C GLU A 235 -5.89 0.94 17.35
N GLU A 236 -5.11 0.44 18.32
CA GLU A 236 -5.63 0.09 19.64
C GLU A 236 -6.27 1.36 20.21
N SER A 237 -7.56 1.53 19.96
CA SER A 237 -8.38 2.40 20.79
C SER A 237 -8.72 1.61 22.05
N GLU A 238 -7.93 1.86 23.09
CA GLU A 238 -8.32 1.67 24.48
C GLU A 238 -9.66 2.39 24.73
N GLU A 239 -10.71 1.64 25.08
CA GLU A 239 -11.68 1.89 26.17
C GLU A 239 -12.74 0.78 26.28
#